data_AF-A0A7V8AHW0-F1
#
_entry.id   AF-A0A7V8AHW0-F1
#
_cell.length_a   1.000
_cell.length_b   1.000
_cell.length_c   1.000
_cell.angle_alpha   90.00
_cell.angle_beta   90.00
_cell.angle_gamma   90.00
#
_symmetry.space_group_name_H-M   'P 1'
#
loop_
_entity.id
_entity.type
_entity.pdbx_description
1 polymer ?
#
loop_
_entity_poly.entity_id
_entity_poly.type
_entity_poly.pdbx_seq_one_letter_code
_entity_poly.pdbx_strand_id
1 'polypeptide(L)'
;VEPADVLDMGNAGTGARLLMGLLATHPFTSVLTGDASLRARPMQRVMDPLRRIGARFLTRTGGRLPLAMAGAVQPIPIIYTLPVASAQVKSAVLLAGLNTPGVTTVIEPVPTRDHTERMLQRFGVTLTVEQNATMKRVITLTGQPEISAQTVAIPADPSSAAFPAVAALLVPGAAVTLVEVSVNPMRFGLYETLREMGAVVERHGERSSSLCPRYYLSARSGRTAGQGKRPSDRHRPWSVGVRQPGRGGR
;
A
#
# COMPACT_ATOMS: atom_id res chain seq x y z
N VAL A 1 -19.15 5.63 20.36
CA VAL A 1 -20.40 4.89 20.66
C VAL A 1 -20.20 3.47 20.20
N GLU A 2 -20.64 2.49 21.00
CA GLU A 2 -20.58 1.07 20.64
C GLU A 2 -21.48 0.78 19.43
N PRO A 3 -21.05 -0.01 18.44
CA PRO A 3 -21.90 -0.41 17.34
C PRO A 3 -23.10 -1.24 17.82
N ALA A 4 -24.30 -0.94 17.30
CA ALA A 4 -25.51 -1.67 17.68
C ALA A 4 -25.60 -3.08 17.07
N ASP A 5 -24.84 -3.34 16.00
CA ASP A 5 -24.86 -4.61 15.27
C ASP A 5 -23.44 -5.00 14.80
N VAL A 6 -23.31 -6.22 14.29
CA VAL A 6 -22.10 -6.76 13.70
C VAL A 6 -21.67 -5.91 12.50
N LEU A 7 -20.38 -5.55 12.48
CA LEU A 7 -19.75 -4.84 11.37
C LEU A 7 -19.43 -5.85 10.26
N ASP A 8 -20.32 -5.97 9.27
CA ASP A 8 -20.08 -6.79 8.08
C ASP A 8 -19.22 -6.06 7.05
N MET A 9 -18.01 -6.59 6.83
CA MET A 9 -17.03 -6.02 5.93
C MET A 9 -17.12 -6.59 4.50
N GLY A 10 -18.06 -7.51 4.21
CA GLY A 10 -18.16 -8.20 2.93
C GLY A 10 -16.82 -8.84 2.53
N ASN A 11 -16.30 -8.50 1.34
CA ASN A 11 -14.96 -8.93 0.88
C ASN A 11 -13.85 -7.89 1.13
N ALA A 12 -14.15 -6.79 1.84
CA ALA A 12 -13.26 -5.64 1.98
C ALA A 12 -12.15 -5.87 3.02
N GLY A 13 -11.15 -6.67 2.66
CA GLY A 13 -10.03 -6.97 3.56
C GLY A 13 -9.17 -5.77 3.96
N THR A 14 -9.14 -4.70 3.16
CA THR A 14 -8.50 -3.43 3.55
C THR A 14 -9.36 -2.74 4.62
N GLY A 15 -10.67 -2.61 4.38
CA GLY A 15 -11.59 -1.98 5.32
C GLY A 15 -11.56 -2.67 6.68
N ALA A 16 -11.69 -4.00 6.71
CA ALA A 16 -11.68 -4.77 7.96
C ALA A 16 -10.44 -4.49 8.81
N ARG A 17 -9.25 -4.51 8.20
CA ARG A 17 -7.98 -4.35 8.91
C ARG A 17 -7.73 -2.92 9.40
N LEU A 18 -8.06 -1.92 8.59
CA LEU A 18 -7.94 -0.52 8.99
C LEU A 18 -8.95 -0.17 10.09
N LEU A 19 -10.18 -0.68 9.96
CA LEU A 19 -11.23 -0.49 10.95
C LEU A 19 -10.85 -1.13 12.29
N MET A 20 -10.25 -2.33 12.29
CA MET A 20 -9.68 -2.91 13.52
C MET A 20 -8.67 -1.97 14.19
N GLY A 21 -7.83 -1.28 13.42
CA GLY A 21 -6.91 -0.27 13.95
C GLY A 21 -7.64 0.90 14.62
N LEU A 22 -8.65 1.45 13.95
CA LEU A 22 -9.47 2.53 14.49
C LEU A 22 -10.22 2.12 15.77
N LEU A 23 -10.83 0.93 15.78
CA LEU A 23 -11.61 0.43 16.91
C LEU A 23 -10.73 0.02 18.11
N ALA A 24 -9.45 -0.31 17.88
CA ALA A 24 -8.55 -0.83 18.91
C ALA A 24 -8.33 0.10 20.09
N THR A 25 -8.62 1.38 19.95
CA THR A 25 -8.38 2.42 20.95
C THR A 25 -9.65 3.09 21.44
N HIS A 26 -10.82 2.50 21.14
CA HIS A 26 -12.10 2.95 21.64
C HIS A 26 -12.63 1.97 22.70
N PRO A 27 -13.05 2.43 23.90
CA PRO A 27 -13.34 1.57 25.04
C PRO A 27 -14.73 0.90 24.97
N PHE A 28 -15.02 0.21 23.87
CA PHE A 28 -16.25 -0.56 23.66
C PHE A 28 -15.97 -1.86 22.91
N THR A 29 -16.97 -2.75 22.85
CA THR A 29 -16.87 -4.02 22.13
C THR A 29 -17.35 -3.86 20.69
N SER A 30 -16.77 -4.61 19.76
CA SER A 30 -17.22 -4.66 18.38
C SER A 30 -17.04 -6.07 17.82
N VAL A 31 -18.01 -6.52 17.04
CA VAL A 31 -17.94 -7.80 16.32
C VAL A 31 -17.78 -7.50 14.84
N LEU A 32 -16.77 -8.09 14.21
CA LEU A 32 -16.50 -7.94 12.78
C LEU A 32 -16.73 -9.29 12.08
N THR A 33 -17.38 -9.24 10.91
CA THR A 33 -17.55 -10.40 10.02
C THR A 33 -17.25 -10.02 8.56
N GLY A 34 -17.46 -10.98 7.66
CA GLY A 34 -17.35 -10.78 6.22
C GLY A 34 -17.85 -12.01 5.47
N ASP A 35 -17.65 -12.00 4.16
CA ASP A 35 -17.97 -13.14 3.30
C ASP A 35 -17.04 -14.35 3.57
N ALA A 36 -17.29 -15.47 2.89
CA ALA A 36 -16.50 -16.68 3.01
C ALA A 36 -15.01 -16.45 2.67
N SER A 37 -14.71 -15.61 1.68
CA SER A 37 -13.34 -15.31 1.26
C SER A 37 -12.59 -14.54 2.33
N LEU A 38 -13.20 -13.52 2.92
CA LEU A 38 -12.58 -12.70 3.95
C LEU A 38 -12.42 -13.47 5.26
N ARG A 39 -13.41 -14.30 5.63
CA ARG A 39 -13.37 -15.16 6.84
C ARG A 39 -12.28 -16.24 6.78
N ALA A 40 -11.80 -16.60 5.59
CA ALA A 40 -10.66 -17.50 5.45
C ALA A 40 -9.30 -16.81 5.69
N ARG A 41 -9.22 -15.47 5.60
CA ARG A 41 -7.96 -14.72 5.65
C ARG A 41 -7.51 -14.48 7.10
N PRO A 42 -6.21 -14.62 7.40
CA PRO A 42 -5.69 -14.34 8.74
C PRO A 42 -5.69 -12.84 9.05
N MET A 43 -6.09 -12.51 10.28
CA MET A 43 -6.06 -11.17 10.87
C MET A 43 -4.96 -11.01 11.93
N GLN A 44 -4.23 -12.09 12.25
CA GLN A 44 -3.19 -12.10 13.30
C GLN A 44 -2.18 -10.95 13.18
N ARG A 45 -1.64 -10.74 11.97
CA ARG A 45 -0.68 -9.65 11.69
C ARG A 45 -1.15 -8.24 12.05
N VAL A 46 -2.47 -8.01 12.11
CA VAL A 46 -3.05 -6.73 12.56
C VAL A 46 -3.37 -6.79 14.04
N MET A 47 -3.84 -7.93 14.56
CA MET A 47 -4.11 -8.08 15.99
C MET A 47 -2.85 -7.98 16.86
N ASP A 48 -1.72 -8.50 16.40
CA ASP A 48 -0.47 -8.52 17.19
C ASP A 48 -0.01 -7.12 17.65
N PRO A 49 0.13 -6.11 16.76
CA PRO A 49 0.43 -4.77 17.22
C PRO A 49 -0.70 -4.15 18.04
N LEU A 50 -1.97 -4.39 17.69
CA LEU A 50 -3.10 -3.78 18.42
C LEU A 50 -3.24 -4.33 19.84
N ARG A 51 -2.86 -5.59 20.09
CA ARG A 51 -2.73 -6.14 21.45
C ARG A 51 -1.68 -5.41 22.26
N ARG A 52 -0.56 -5.01 21.63
CA ARG A 52 0.48 -4.20 22.29
C ARG A 52 0.00 -2.80 22.66
N ILE A 53 -1.01 -2.26 21.97
CA ILE A 53 -1.66 -0.99 22.31
C ILE A 53 -2.67 -1.18 23.47
N GLY A 54 -3.13 -2.40 23.72
CA GLY A 54 -4.07 -2.75 24.80
C GLY A 54 -5.41 -3.31 24.33
N ALA A 55 -5.61 -3.49 23.02
CA ALA A 55 -6.84 -4.08 22.49
C ALA A 55 -6.91 -5.60 22.77
N ARG A 56 -8.11 -6.09 23.04
CA ARG A 56 -8.38 -7.52 23.31
C ARG A 56 -9.19 -8.12 22.16
N PHE A 57 -8.91 -9.37 21.83
CA PHE A 57 -9.53 -10.05 20.69
C PHE A 57 -9.98 -11.47 21.07
N LEU A 58 -11.18 -11.84 20.67
CA LEU A 58 -11.71 -13.21 20.68
C LEU A 58 -11.99 -13.61 19.24
N THR A 59 -11.30 -14.65 18.76
CA THR A 59 -11.28 -15.00 17.33
C THR A 59 -11.50 -16.48 17.11
N ARG A 60 -11.86 -16.85 15.89
CA ARG A 60 -11.76 -18.25 15.44
C ARG A 60 -10.28 -18.70 15.39
N THR A 61 -10.08 -20.02 15.35
CA THR A 61 -8.77 -20.66 15.15
C THR A 61 -8.01 -20.02 13.99
N GLY A 62 -6.73 -19.73 14.21
CA GLY A 62 -5.86 -19.06 13.23
C GLY A 62 -6.07 -17.54 13.11
N GLY A 63 -6.75 -16.92 14.07
CA GLY A 63 -6.93 -15.47 14.13
C GLY A 63 -7.79 -14.94 12.98
N ARG A 64 -8.96 -15.56 12.76
CA ARG A 64 -9.85 -15.30 11.61
C ARG A 64 -11.19 -14.71 12.02
N LEU A 65 -11.88 -14.10 11.06
CA LEU A 65 -13.26 -13.64 11.22
C LEU A 65 -14.27 -14.82 11.23
N PRO A 66 -15.46 -14.65 11.84
CA PRO A 66 -15.87 -13.51 12.65
C PRO A 66 -15.02 -13.41 13.92
N LEU A 67 -14.79 -12.19 14.40
CA LEU A 67 -14.07 -11.94 15.64
C LEU A 67 -14.78 -10.88 16.46
N ALA A 68 -14.67 -10.98 17.77
CA ALA A 68 -15.01 -9.90 18.68
C ALA A 68 -13.72 -9.20 19.13
N MET A 69 -13.78 -7.89 19.30
CA MET A 69 -12.69 -7.10 19.85
C MET A 69 -13.22 -6.09 20.86
N ALA A 70 -12.43 -5.84 21.90
CA ALA A 70 -12.65 -4.74 22.82
C ALA A 70 -11.46 -3.79 22.71
N GLY A 71 -11.71 -2.53 22.41
CA GLY A 71 -10.63 -1.55 22.35
C GLY A 71 -10.06 -1.23 23.74
N ALA A 72 -8.85 -0.68 23.74
CA ALA A 72 -8.14 -0.32 24.95
C ALA A 72 -8.84 0.83 25.67
N VAL A 73 -8.99 0.70 27.00
CA VAL A 73 -9.48 1.79 27.86
C VAL A 73 -8.42 2.88 28.02
N GLN A 74 -7.16 2.46 28.15
CA GLN A 74 -5.99 3.32 28.20
C GLN A 74 -5.01 2.84 27.14
N PRO A 75 -5.17 3.27 25.87
CA PRO A 75 -4.27 2.85 24.81
C PRO A 75 -2.86 3.36 25.06
N ILE A 76 -1.85 2.51 24.82
CA ILE A 76 -0.44 2.89 24.93
C ILE A 76 0.21 3.03 23.56
N PRO A 77 1.03 4.09 23.33
CA PRO A 77 1.74 4.26 22.08
C PRO A 77 2.81 3.18 21.94
N ILE A 78 3.06 2.75 20.71
CA ILE A 78 4.04 1.70 20.42
C ILE A 78 5.03 2.13 19.35
N ILE A 79 6.24 1.57 19.45
CA ILE A 79 7.18 1.47 18.33
C ILE A 79 7.03 0.06 17.75
N TYR A 80 6.60 -0.03 16.50
CA TYR A 80 6.30 -1.28 15.82
C TYR A 80 7.07 -1.42 14.51
N THR A 81 8.05 -2.33 14.49
CA THR A 81 8.70 -2.75 13.25
C THR A 81 7.84 -3.77 12.52
N LEU A 82 7.49 -3.48 11.28
CA LEU A 82 6.70 -4.40 10.45
C LEU A 82 7.51 -5.68 10.19
N PRO A 83 7.00 -6.87 10.57
CA PRO A 83 7.67 -8.13 10.27
C PRO A 83 7.64 -8.47 8.78
N VAL A 84 6.67 -7.91 8.05
CA VAL A 84 6.48 -8.10 6.61
C VAL A 84 6.03 -6.78 6.00
N ALA A 85 6.41 -6.51 4.75
CA ALA A 85 5.99 -5.32 4.02
C ALA A 85 4.46 -5.30 3.80
N SER A 86 3.74 -4.67 4.73
CA SER A 86 2.27 -4.68 4.77
C SER A 86 1.72 -3.30 5.13
N ALA A 87 1.30 -2.56 4.10
CA ALA A 87 0.64 -1.26 4.29
C ALA A 87 -0.61 -1.36 5.16
N GLN A 88 -1.38 -2.45 5.09
CA GLN A 88 -2.58 -2.60 5.93
C GLN A 88 -2.25 -2.69 7.42
N VAL A 89 -1.13 -3.32 7.78
CA VAL A 89 -0.68 -3.39 9.18
C VAL A 89 -0.17 -2.02 9.63
N LYS A 90 0.66 -1.36 8.80
CA LYS A 90 1.08 0.02 9.03
C LYS A 90 -0.11 0.94 9.28
N SER A 91 -1.08 0.95 8.37
CA SER A 91 -2.27 1.79 8.46
C SER A 91 -3.06 1.51 9.73
N ALA A 92 -3.24 0.23 10.10
CA ALA A 92 -3.97 -0.12 11.32
C ALA A 92 -3.27 0.42 12.59
N VAL A 93 -1.95 0.34 12.67
CA VAL A 93 -1.19 0.89 13.81
C VAL A 93 -1.26 2.41 13.84
N LEU A 94 -1.12 3.07 12.69
CA LEU A 94 -1.21 4.54 12.62
C LEU A 94 -2.63 5.04 12.98
N LEU A 95 -3.68 4.36 12.53
CA LEU A 95 -5.06 4.70 12.88
C LEU A 95 -5.35 4.49 14.37
N ALA A 96 -4.81 3.43 14.98
CA ALA A 96 -4.87 3.24 16.43
C ALA A 96 -4.18 4.40 17.17
N GLY A 97 -3.02 4.84 16.65
CA GLY A 97 -2.25 5.97 17.16
C GLY A 97 -3.05 7.28 17.23
N LEU A 98 -4.04 7.50 16.36
CA LEU A 98 -4.86 8.72 16.38
C LEU A 98 -5.59 8.94 17.71
N ASN A 99 -6.09 7.89 18.34
CA ASN A 99 -6.76 7.97 19.64
C ASN A 99 -5.88 7.43 20.79
N THR A 100 -4.56 7.47 20.64
CA THR A 100 -3.59 7.04 21.64
C THR A 100 -2.78 8.22 22.13
N PRO A 101 -2.70 8.53 23.44
CA PRO A 101 -1.85 9.61 23.93
C PRO A 101 -0.37 9.31 23.68
N GLY A 102 0.39 10.33 23.26
CA GLY A 102 1.82 10.21 22.98
C GLY A 102 2.14 9.93 21.51
N VAL A 103 3.27 9.26 21.26
CA VAL A 103 3.85 9.13 19.91
C VAL A 103 3.89 7.68 19.47
N THR A 104 3.15 7.36 18.40
CA THR A 104 3.16 6.02 17.79
C THR A 104 4.09 5.99 16.58
N THR A 105 4.96 5.00 16.52
CA THR A 105 5.96 4.86 15.45
C THR A 105 5.83 3.52 14.74
N VAL A 106 5.78 3.54 13.42
CA VAL A 106 5.88 2.34 12.57
C VAL A 106 7.20 2.37 11.81
N ILE A 107 7.95 1.28 11.89
CA ILE A 107 9.21 1.11 11.14
C ILE A 107 8.94 0.09 10.03
N GLU A 108 9.04 0.50 8.76
CA GLU A 108 8.89 -0.41 7.62
C GLU A 108 10.27 -0.73 7.01
N PRO A 109 10.66 -2.02 6.93
CA PRO A 109 11.93 -2.42 6.30
C PRO A 109 11.97 -2.15 4.80
N VAL A 110 10.83 -2.30 4.13
CA VAL A 110 10.65 -2.04 2.70
C VAL A 110 9.47 -1.09 2.55
N PRO A 111 9.60 -0.02 1.75
CA PRO A 111 8.50 0.91 1.52
C PRO A 111 7.24 0.21 1.00
N THR A 112 6.10 0.61 1.55
CA THR A 112 4.79 0.16 1.09
C THR A 112 3.97 1.37 0.66
N ARG A 113 2.82 1.15 -0.02
CA ARG A 113 1.87 2.22 -0.36
C ARG A 113 1.65 3.17 0.84
N ASP A 114 1.68 4.47 0.58
CA ASP A 114 1.76 5.55 1.57
C ASP A 114 0.49 6.40 1.66
N HIS A 115 -0.65 5.85 1.21
CA HIS A 115 -1.94 6.53 1.18
C HIS A 115 -2.40 6.98 2.56
N THR A 116 -2.17 6.18 3.61
CA THR A 116 -2.55 6.57 4.97
C THR A 116 -1.75 7.76 5.44
N GLU A 117 -0.44 7.76 5.24
CA GLU A 117 0.43 8.86 5.64
C GLU A 117 0.03 10.17 4.95
N ARG A 118 -0.12 10.14 3.63
CA ARG A 118 -0.52 11.30 2.82
C ARG A 118 -1.90 11.83 3.22
N MET A 119 -2.86 10.93 3.46
CA MET A 119 -4.20 11.34 3.89
C MET A 119 -4.18 11.93 5.29
N LEU A 120 -3.54 11.28 6.26
CA LEU A 120 -3.49 11.79 7.63
C LEU A 120 -2.87 13.20 7.69
N GLN A 121 -1.74 13.42 7.01
CA GLN A 121 -1.11 14.74 6.92
C GLN A 121 -2.07 15.79 6.34
N ARG A 122 -2.80 15.45 5.27
CA ARG A 122 -3.78 16.38 4.66
C ARG A 122 -4.94 16.71 5.60
N PHE A 123 -5.34 15.78 6.44
CA PHE A 123 -6.41 15.98 7.42
C PHE A 123 -5.91 16.73 8.69
N GLY A 124 -4.66 17.21 8.70
CA GLY A 124 -4.09 18.02 9.79
C GLY A 124 -3.32 17.21 10.84
N VAL A 125 -3.13 15.91 10.63
CA VAL A 125 -2.40 15.07 11.59
C VAL A 125 -0.90 15.31 11.49
N THR A 126 -0.27 15.63 12.62
CA THR A 126 1.19 15.71 12.74
C THR A 126 1.81 14.33 12.57
N LEU A 127 2.35 14.10 11.38
CA LEU A 127 2.99 12.84 10.98
C LEU A 127 4.29 13.14 10.24
N THR A 128 5.40 12.54 10.68
CA THR A 128 6.70 12.60 10.00
C THR A 128 7.03 11.27 9.35
N VAL A 129 7.80 11.34 8.26
CA VAL A 129 8.28 10.19 7.51
C VAL A 129 9.76 10.41 7.24
N GLU A 130 10.60 9.61 7.88
CA GLU A 130 12.06 9.75 7.85
C GLU A 130 12.73 8.42 7.50
N GLN A 131 14.02 8.46 7.24
CA GLN A 131 14.87 7.26 7.16
C GLN A 131 15.77 7.21 8.38
N ASN A 132 15.83 6.06 9.04
CA ASN A 132 16.78 5.86 10.14
C ASN A 132 18.19 5.52 9.62
N ALA A 133 19.15 5.39 10.54
CA ALA A 133 20.55 5.04 10.24
C ALA A 133 20.73 3.71 9.45
N THR A 134 19.71 2.85 9.43
CA THR A 134 19.70 1.58 8.67
C THR A 134 18.88 1.67 7.37
N MET A 135 18.60 2.87 6.88
CA MET A 135 17.81 3.16 5.67
C MET A 135 16.37 2.61 5.71
N LYS A 136 15.83 2.30 6.90
CA LYS A 136 14.43 1.89 7.06
C LYS A 136 13.55 3.12 7.18
N ARG A 137 12.36 3.06 6.58
CA ARG A 137 11.38 4.16 6.65
C ARG A 137 10.68 4.14 8.00
N VAL A 138 10.75 5.25 8.72
CA VAL A 138 10.18 5.46 10.05
C VAL A 138 9.05 6.46 9.91
N ILE A 139 7.84 6.02 10.25
CA ILE A 139 6.64 6.85 10.25
C ILE A 139 6.25 7.12 11.70
N THR A 140 6.21 8.39 12.08
CA THR A 140 5.92 8.81 13.46
C THR A 140 4.67 9.67 13.46
N LEU A 141 3.71 9.33 14.31
CA LEU A 141 2.43 10.04 14.45
C LEU A 141 2.25 10.49 15.90
N THR A 142 1.96 11.77 16.09
CA THR A 142 1.52 12.32 17.38
C THR A 142 0.03 12.08 17.53
N GLY A 143 -0.35 11.35 18.59
CA GLY A 143 -1.74 10.99 18.82
C GLY A 143 -2.57 12.11 19.42
N GLN A 144 -3.89 11.89 19.43
CA GLN A 144 -4.91 12.89 19.76
C GLN A 144 -4.78 14.20 18.96
N PRO A 145 -4.57 14.14 17.62
CA PRO A 145 -4.50 15.34 16.81
C PRO A 145 -5.90 15.95 16.61
N GLU A 146 -5.94 17.24 16.32
CA GLU A 146 -7.13 17.83 15.68
C GLU A 146 -7.19 17.38 14.22
N ILE A 147 -8.36 16.89 13.79
CA ILE A 147 -8.58 16.40 12.43
C ILE A 147 -9.60 17.31 11.77
N SER A 148 -9.19 17.92 10.65
CA SER A 148 -10.06 18.82 9.88
C SER A 148 -10.65 18.11 8.66
N ALA A 149 -11.93 18.36 8.39
CA ALA A 149 -12.58 17.87 7.18
C ALA A 149 -11.90 18.44 5.92
N GLN A 150 -11.83 17.64 4.86
CA GLN A 150 -11.14 17.99 3.62
C GLN A 150 -11.99 17.60 2.42
N THR A 151 -12.01 18.45 1.38
CA THR A 151 -12.54 18.08 0.07
C THR A 151 -11.50 17.25 -0.68
N VAL A 152 -11.80 15.97 -0.93
CA VAL A 152 -10.86 15.03 -1.54
C VAL A 152 -11.36 14.56 -2.90
N ALA A 153 -10.62 14.90 -3.96
CA ALA A 153 -10.79 14.28 -5.27
C ALA A 153 -10.06 12.93 -5.29
N ILE A 154 -10.80 11.84 -5.47
CA ILE A 154 -10.24 10.48 -5.50
C ILE A 154 -9.70 10.19 -6.90
N PRO A 155 -8.41 9.86 -7.07
CA PRO A 155 -7.84 9.51 -8.37
C PRO A 155 -8.40 8.18 -8.88
N ALA A 156 -8.37 7.97 -10.20
CA ALA A 156 -8.64 6.66 -10.78
C ALA A 156 -7.59 5.63 -10.34
N ASP A 157 -8.03 4.41 -10.05
CA ASP A 157 -7.19 3.36 -9.50
C ASP A 157 -6.21 2.81 -10.56
N PRO A 158 -4.89 2.90 -10.35
CA PRO A 158 -3.90 2.43 -11.32
C PRO A 158 -3.97 0.92 -11.54
N SER A 159 -4.45 0.15 -10.56
CA SER A 159 -4.60 -1.30 -10.67
C SER A 159 -5.79 -1.67 -11.58
N SER A 160 -6.91 -0.96 -11.47
CA SER A 160 -8.05 -1.15 -12.38
C SER A 160 -7.77 -0.60 -13.79
N ALA A 161 -7.06 0.52 -13.88
CA ALA A 161 -6.65 1.12 -15.15
C ALA A 161 -5.63 0.26 -15.93
N ALA A 162 -4.94 -0.67 -15.25
CA ALA A 162 -3.98 -1.58 -15.86
C ALA A 162 -4.61 -2.51 -16.89
N PHE A 163 -5.85 -2.96 -16.66
CA PHE A 163 -6.54 -3.89 -17.57
C PHE A 163 -6.75 -3.30 -18.97
N PRO A 164 -7.43 -2.15 -19.14
CA PRO A 164 -7.55 -1.51 -20.45
C PRO A 164 -6.20 -1.05 -21.01
N ALA A 165 -5.24 -0.62 -20.16
CA ALA A 165 -3.89 -0.27 -20.62
C ALA A 165 -3.21 -1.44 -21.33
N VAL A 166 -3.14 -2.59 -20.66
CA VAL A 166 -2.49 -3.80 -21.20
C VAL A 166 -3.25 -4.32 -22.42
N ALA A 167 -4.59 -4.28 -22.41
CA ALA A 167 -5.38 -4.65 -23.58
C ALA A 167 -5.02 -3.81 -24.82
N ALA A 168 -4.93 -2.48 -24.68
CA ALA A 168 -4.53 -1.60 -25.77
C ALA A 168 -3.09 -1.82 -26.26
N LEU A 169 -2.19 -2.27 -25.37
CA LEU A 169 -0.81 -2.62 -25.75
C LEU A 169 -0.73 -3.94 -26.54
N LEU A 170 -1.66 -4.87 -26.31
CA LEU A 170 -1.68 -6.18 -26.96
C LEU A 170 -2.42 -6.19 -28.30
N VAL A 171 -3.44 -5.34 -28.46
CA VAL A 171 -4.25 -5.27 -29.68
C VAL A 171 -3.59 -4.34 -30.71
N PRO A 172 -3.18 -4.83 -31.90
CA PRO A 172 -2.57 -3.99 -32.92
C PRO A 172 -3.45 -2.82 -33.35
N GLY A 173 -2.88 -1.62 -33.40
CA GLY A 173 -3.59 -0.39 -33.78
C GLY A 173 -4.48 0.19 -32.68
N ALA A 174 -4.58 -0.45 -31.51
CA ALA A 174 -5.36 0.08 -30.40
C ALA A 174 -4.64 1.23 -29.68
N ALA A 175 -5.46 2.15 -29.18
CA ALA A 175 -5.04 3.27 -28.36
C ALA A 175 -6.09 3.49 -27.26
N VAL A 176 -5.64 3.76 -26.04
CA VAL A 176 -6.54 4.13 -24.94
C VAL A 176 -5.96 5.31 -24.16
N THR A 177 -6.84 6.23 -23.78
CA THR A 177 -6.53 7.31 -22.84
C THR A 177 -7.25 7.04 -21.52
N LEU A 178 -6.49 6.91 -20.44
CA LEU A 178 -6.98 6.69 -19.09
C LEU A 178 -6.96 8.02 -18.35
N VAL A 179 -8.10 8.41 -17.79
CA VAL A 179 -8.31 9.74 -17.23
C VAL A 179 -8.00 9.76 -15.74
N GLU A 180 -7.23 10.76 -15.30
CA GLU A 180 -6.96 11.07 -13.89
C GLU A 180 -6.46 9.89 -13.04
N VAL A 181 -5.63 9.02 -13.62
CA VAL A 181 -5.04 7.84 -12.95
C VAL A 181 -4.01 8.27 -11.92
N SER A 182 -4.04 7.68 -10.72
CA SER A 182 -3.02 7.90 -9.69
C SER A 182 -1.66 7.44 -10.19
N VAL A 183 -0.67 8.33 -10.14
CA VAL A 183 0.73 7.98 -10.41
C VAL A 183 1.58 7.96 -9.15
N ASN A 184 0.96 7.67 -8.00
CA ASN A 184 1.71 7.44 -6.77
C ASN A 184 2.86 6.45 -7.04
N PRO A 185 4.13 6.83 -6.82
CA PRO A 185 5.28 5.98 -7.15
C PRO A 185 5.21 4.58 -6.53
N MET A 186 4.62 4.45 -5.33
CA MET A 186 4.42 3.18 -4.63
C MET A 186 3.32 2.29 -5.24
N ARG A 187 2.63 2.76 -6.29
CA ARG A 187 1.53 2.06 -7.00
C ARG A 187 1.72 2.03 -8.52
N PHE A 188 2.71 2.73 -9.06
CA PHE A 188 2.86 2.94 -10.50
C PHE A 188 3.83 1.95 -11.18
N GLY A 189 4.45 1.03 -10.42
CA GLY A 189 5.52 0.15 -10.90
C GLY A 189 5.19 -0.65 -12.17
N LEU A 190 3.95 -1.10 -12.35
CA LEU A 190 3.53 -1.80 -13.57
C LEU A 190 3.77 -0.96 -14.84
N TYR A 191 3.40 0.33 -14.81
CA TYR A 191 3.51 1.20 -15.97
C TYR A 191 4.97 1.53 -16.29
N GLU A 192 5.84 1.60 -15.27
CA GLU A 192 7.29 1.69 -15.49
C GLU A 192 7.84 0.42 -16.14
N THR A 193 7.48 -0.76 -15.63
CA THR A 193 7.87 -2.03 -16.25
C THR A 193 7.37 -2.15 -17.70
N LEU A 194 6.15 -1.70 -18.00
CA LEU A 194 5.65 -1.69 -19.38
C LEU A 194 6.49 -0.78 -20.27
N ARG A 195 6.93 0.39 -19.78
CA ARG A 195 7.85 1.28 -20.51
C ARG A 195 9.21 0.63 -20.75
N GLU A 196 9.76 -0.04 -19.74
CA GLU A 196 11.02 -0.82 -19.85
C GLU A 196 10.89 -1.95 -20.90
N MET A 197 9.70 -2.54 -21.06
CA MET A 197 9.39 -3.54 -22.09
C MET A 197 9.21 -2.94 -23.50
N GLY A 198 9.31 -1.62 -23.64
CA GLY A 198 9.16 -0.89 -24.91
C GLY A 198 7.73 -0.47 -25.23
N ALA A 199 6.80 -0.52 -24.27
CA ALA A 199 5.46 0.01 -24.47
C ALA A 199 5.47 1.54 -24.52
N VAL A 200 4.65 2.12 -25.39
CA VAL A 200 4.43 3.58 -25.45
C VAL A 200 3.38 3.94 -24.42
N VAL A 201 3.84 4.35 -23.23
CA VAL A 201 3.00 4.85 -22.13
C VAL A 201 3.37 6.30 -21.83
N GLU A 202 2.54 7.22 -22.31
CA GLU A 202 2.75 8.67 -22.18
C GLU A 202 1.87 9.23 -21.06
N ARG A 203 2.42 10.18 -20.30
CA ARG A 203 1.70 10.94 -19.28
C ARG A 203 1.39 12.32 -19.86
N HIS A 204 0.14 12.73 -19.83
CA HIS A 204 -0.28 14.06 -20.27
C HIS A 204 -1.03 14.78 -19.15
N GLY A 205 -0.96 16.11 -19.15
CA GLY A 205 -1.76 16.98 -18.28
C GLY A 205 -1.61 16.65 -16.80
N GLU A 206 -0.67 17.30 -16.11
CA GLU A 206 -0.59 17.18 -14.66
C GLU A 206 -1.73 17.96 -14.02
N ARG A 207 -2.63 17.26 -13.33
CA ARG A 207 -3.51 17.89 -12.34
C ARG A 207 -2.98 17.51 -10.97
N SER A 208 -2.10 18.35 -10.44
CA SER A 208 -1.60 18.15 -9.08
C SER A 208 -2.74 18.36 -8.08
N SER A 209 -3.22 17.26 -7.51
CA SER A 209 -3.95 17.27 -6.25
C SER A 209 -2.99 16.74 -5.19
N SER A 210 -2.85 17.46 -4.07
CA SER A 210 -1.84 17.24 -3.02
C SER A 210 -1.77 15.81 -2.45
N LEU A 211 -2.82 15.01 -2.58
CA LEU A 211 -2.84 13.62 -2.08
C LEU A 211 -2.10 12.64 -2.98
N CYS A 212 -2.37 12.69 -4.28
CA CYS A 212 -1.86 11.77 -5.27
C CYS A 212 -1.76 12.53 -6.59
N PRO A 213 -0.59 12.51 -7.26
CA PRO A 213 -0.48 13.09 -8.58
C PRO A 213 -1.38 12.29 -9.55
N ARG A 214 -2.07 13.01 -10.43
CA ARG A 214 -3.01 12.45 -11.41
C ARG A 214 -2.60 12.89 -12.80
N TYR A 215 -2.60 11.94 -13.73
CA TYR A 215 -2.27 12.17 -15.13
C TYR A 215 -3.28 11.48 -16.04
N TYR A 216 -3.37 12.00 -17.25
CA TYR A 216 -3.90 11.25 -18.37
C TYR A 216 -2.82 10.28 -18.85
N LEU A 217 -3.14 8.99 -18.98
CA LEU A 217 -2.22 7.99 -19.49
C LEU A 217 -2.66 7.56 -20.88
N SER A 218 -1.80 7.71 -21.87
CA SER A 218 -2.02 7.16 -23.21
C SER A 218 -1.20 5.89 -23.37
N ALA A 219 -1.86 4.78 -23.71
CA ALA A 219 -1.20 3.52 -24.07
C ALA A 219 -1.54 3.17 -25.51
N ARG A 220 -0.51 2.90 -26.33
CA ARG A 220 -0.64 2.53 -27.75
C ARG A 220 0.17 1.29 -28.07
N SER A 221 -0.34 0.44 -28.96
CA SER A 221 0.40 -0.71 -29.46
C SER A 221 1.72 -0.26 -30.10
N GLY A 222 2.85 -0.67 -29.51
CA GLY A 222 4.19 -0.54 -30.07
C GLY A 222 4.80 -1.92 -30.25
N ARG A 223 5.90 -2.04 -31.01
CA ARG A 223 6.68 -3.29 -31.06
C ARG A 223 7.27 -3.55 -29.68
N THR A 224 6.57 -4.29 -28.83
CA THR A 224 7.11 -4.73 -27.54
C THR A 224 8.29 -5.66 -27.82
N ALA A 225 9.44 -5.39 -27.21
CA ALA A 225 10.68 -6.13 -27.48
C ALA A 225 10.60 -7.63 -27.09
N GLY A 226 9.51 -8.05 -26.44
CA GLY A 226 9.23 -9.43 -26.05
C GLY A 226 8.48 -10.29 -27.07
N GLN A 227 7.84 -9.72 -28.10
CA GLN A 227 7.06 -10.51 -29.08
C GLN A 227 7.91 -11.14 -30.21
N GLY A 228 9.24 -10.99 -30.18
CA GLY A 228 10.13 -11.35 -31.29
C GLY A 228 11.05 -12.55 -31.10
N LYS A 229 11.08 -13.25 -29.95
CA LYS A 229 11.98 -14.41 -29.78
C LYS A 229 11.22 -15.72 -29.97
N ARG A 230 11.32 -16.29 -31.18
CA ARG A 230 11.00 -17.70 -31.42
C ARG A 230 11.89 -18.60 -30.53
N PRO A 231 11.43 -19.77 -30.08
CA PRO A 231 12.21 -20.65 -29.19
C PRO A 231 13.51 -21.23 -29.77
N SER A 232 13.87 -20.93 -31.02
CA SER A 232 15.02 -21.53 -31.72
C SER A 232 16.37 -20.88 -31.44
N ASP A 233 16.42 -19.66 -30.87
CA ASP A 233 17.67 -18.88 -30.83
C ASP A 233 18.45 -18.97 -29.51
N ARG A 234 18.22 -20.02 -28.70
CA ARG A 234 18.97 -20.26 -27.45
C ARG A 234 20.17 -21.19 -27.65
N HIS A 235 21.11 -20.85 -28.53
CA HIS A 235 22.47 -21.40 -28.45
C HIS A 235 23.51 -20.40 -28.93
N ARG A 236 23.90 -19.46 -28.07
CA ARG A 236 25.27 -18.94 -28.02
C ARG A 236 25.68 -18.69 -26.57
N PRO A 237 26.84 -19.18 -26.11
CA PRO A 237 27.29 -18.94 -24.75
C PRO A 237 27.75 -17.49 -24.59
N TRP A 238 27.38 -16.89 -23.46
CA TRP A 238 27.85 -15.57 -23.05
C TRP A 238 29.34 -15.67 -22.67
N SER A 239 30.21 -14.97 -23.38
CA SER A 239 31.60 -14.75 -22.96
C SER A 239 31.70 -13.45 -22.17
N VAL A 240 32.05 -13.56 -20.89
CA VAL A 240 32.37 -12.44 -20.00
C VAL A 240 33.85 -12.11 -20.18
N GLY A 241 34.15 -10.95 -20.77
CA GLY A 241 35.52 -10.47 -20.93
C GLY A 241 36.07 -9.88 -19.63
N VAL A 242 37.01 -10.58 -19.01
CA VAL A 242 37.86 -10.05 -17.92
C VAL A 242 39.01 -9.26 -18.53
N ARG A 243 39.15 -7.97 -18.16
CA ARG A 243 40.38 -7.20 -18.43
C ARG A 243 41.43 -7.54 -17.37
N GLN A 244 42.64 -7.86 -17.80
CA GLN A 244 43.85 -7.80 -16.97
C GLN A 244 45.00 -7.09 -17.72
N PRO A 245 45.99 -6.55 -16.99
CA PRO A 245 46.74 -5.35 -17.38
C PRO A 245 47.99 -5.68 -18.21
N GLY A 246 48.28 -4.83 -19.21
CA GLY A 246 49.49 -4.93 -20.02
C GLY A 246 50.70 -4.32 -19.34
N ARG A 247 51.76 -5.11 -19.16
CA ARG A 247 53.14 -4.65 -18.99
C ARG A 247 53.92 -4.92 -20.29
N GLY A 248 54.53 -3.87 -20.83
CA GLY A 248 55.93 -3.85 -21.26
C GLY A 248 56.31 -4.35 -22.66
N GLY A 249 56.80 -3.42 -23.48
CA GLY A 249 58.10 -3.58 -24.17
C GLY A 249 58.06 -3.65 -25.70
N ARG A 250 58.49 -2.56 -26.35
CA ARG A 250 59.79 -2.46 -27.05
C ARG A 250 60.28 -1.02 -26.98
#